data_AF-A0AAV4W682-F1
#
_entry.id   AF-A0AAV4W682-F1
#
_cell.length_a   1.000
_cell.length_b   1.000
_cell.length_c   1.000
_cell.angle_alpha   90.00
_cell.angle_beta   90.00
_cell.angle_gamma   90.00
#
_symmetry.space_group_name_H-M   'P 1'
#
loop_
_entity.id
_entity.type
_entity.pdbx_description
1 polymer ?
#
loop_
_entity_poly.entity_id
_entity_poly.type
_entity_poly.pdbx_seq_one_letter_code
_entity_poly.pdbx_strand_id
1 'polypeptide(L)'
;MVGRRVLKSLLGRVLEKYPGKDGIIRLVKLRTDKGNILRSIQRLYPIELTPNYEQVVPETQKVPEVVTEYPELSTDSNDTVPVSRSGREIKPVKRLDL
;
A
#
# COMPACT_ATOMS: atom_id res chain seq x y z
N MET A 1 41.64 -10.12 2.03
CA MET A 1 40.70 -9.50 1.07
C MET A 1 39.39 -10.28 1.11
N VAL A 2 38.42 -9.88 1.93
CA VAL A 2 37.16 -10.64 2.09
C VAL A 2 36.27 -10.34 0.89
N GLY A 3 36.14 -11.30 -0.02
CA GLY A 3 35.25 -11.20 -1.17
C GLY A 3 33.82 -10.98 -0.70
N ARG A 4 33.24 -9.81 -1.00
CA ARG A 4 31.81 -9.57 -0.84
C ARG A 4 31.07 -10.44 -1.85
N ARG A 5 30.62 -11.62 -1.40
CA ARG A 5 29.67 -12.44 -2.16
C ARG A 5 28.39 -11.62 -2.34
N VAL A 6 28.15 -11.16 -3.56
CA VAL A 6 26.90 -10.47 -3.93
C VAL A 6 25.83 -11.54 -4.04
N LEU A 7 25.08 -11.75 -2.94
CA LEU A 7 23.81 -12.47 -3.00
C LEU A 7 22.92 -11.72 -3.98
N LYS A 8 22.46 -12.38 -5.04
CA LYS A 8 21.45 -11.86 -5.99
C LYS A 8 20.27 -11.31 -5.17
N SER A 9 20.16 -9.99 -5.02
CA SER A 9 19.34 -9.45 -3.94
C SER A 9 17.85 -9.57 -4.28
N LEU A 10 17.11 -10.29 -3.43
CA LEU A 10 15.64 -10.23 -3.37
C LEU A 10 15.17 -9.00 -2.56
N LEU A 11 16.10 -8.24 -2.00
CA LEU A 11 15.84 -7.14 -1.08
C LEU A 11 16.08 -5.80 -1.76
N GLY A 12 15.31 -4.79 -1.37
CA GLY A 12 15.49 -3.42 -1.87
C GLY A 12 15.05 -2.41 -0.83
N ARG A 13 15.66 -1.23 -0.85
CA ARG A 13 15.21 -0.09 -0.04
C ARG A 13 14.25 0.77 -0.83
N VAL A 14 13.14 1.17 -0.20
CA VAL A 14 12.21 2.14 -0.79
C VAL A 14 12.87 3.52 -0.83
N LEU A 15 12.90 4.13 -2.00
CA LEU A 15 13.38 5.50 -2.21
C LEU A 15 12.23 6.49 -2.35
N GLU A 16 11.25 6.19 -3.20
CA GLU A 16 10.12 7.07 -3.53
C GLU A 16 8.82 6.26 -3.55
N LYS A 17 7.71 6.93 -3.20
CA LYS A 17 6.35 6.37 -3.17
C LYS A 17 5.47 7.12 -4.16
N TYR A 18 4.66 6.41 -4.92
CA TYR A 18 3.71 6.99 -5.89
C TYR A 18 2.27 6.64 -5.47
N PRO A 19 1.54 7.59 -4.86
CA PRO A 19 0.14 7.42 -4.52
C PRO A 19 -0.77 7.49 -5.76
N GLY A 20 -1.92 6.81 -5.69
CA GLY A 20 -3.01 6.98 -6.65
C GLY A 20 -3.81 8.24 -6.40
N LYS A 21 -4.88 8.44 -7.18
CA LYS A 21 -5.81 9.59 -7.02
C LYS A 21 -6.50 9.62 -5.65
N ASP A 22 -6.64 8.46 -5.02
CA ASP A 22 -7.19 8.25 -3.67
C ASP A 22 -6.15 8.41 -2.55
N GLY A 23 -4.91 8.80 -2.88
CA GLY A 23 -3.81 8.91 -1.91
C GLY A 23 -3.15 7.59 -1.53
N ILE A 24 -3.68 6.44 -1.95
CA ILE A 24 -3.15 5.12 -1.59
C ILE A 24 -1.92 4.81 -2.43
N ILE A 25 -0.80 4.48 -1.76
CA ILE A 25 0.46 4.10 -2.41
C ILE A 25 0.28 2.79 -3.16
N ARG A 26 0.43 2.84 -4.50
CA ARG A 26 0.32 1.64 -5.36
C ARG A 26 1.65 1.21 -5.92
N LEU A 27 2.56 2.15 -6.18
CA LEU A 27 3.86 1.91 -6.78
C LEU A 27 4.96 2.54 -5.93
N VAL A 28 6.12 1.89 -5.87
CA VAL A 28 7.31 2.42 -5.21
C VAL A 28 8.56 2.20 -6.07
N LYS A 29 9.51 3.11 -5.91
CA LYS A 29 10.87 2.99 -6.48
C LYS A 29 11.78 2.36 -5.44
N LEU A 30 12.37 1.23 -5.81
CA LEU A 30 13.28 0.47 -4.97
C LEU A 30 14.70 0.61 -5.47
N ARG A 31 15.65 0.77 -4.56
CA ARG A 31 17.07 0.57 -4.83
C ARG A 31 17.47 -0.85 -4.47
N THR A 32 17.89 -1.60 -5.47
CA THR A 32 18.48 -2.93 -5.34
C THR A 32 19.97 -2.88 -5.69
N ASP A 33 20.67 -4.01 -5.57
CA ASP A 33 22.04 -4.19 -6.04
C ASP A 33 22.21 -3.90 -7.54
N LYS A 34 21.17 -4.13 -8.34
CA LYS A 34 21.17 -3.92 -9.80
C LYS A 34 20.74 -2.52 -10.24
N GLY A 35 20.45 -1.63 -9.28
CA GLY A 35 20.00 -0.27 -9.56
C GLY A 35 18.57 -0.01 -9.09
N ASN A 36 17.87 0.89 -9.77
CA ASN A 36 16.54 1.31 -9.37
C ASN A 36 15.47 0.56 -10.17
N ILE A 37 14.46 0.03 -9.48
CA ILE A 37 13.32 -0.65 -10.11
C ILE A 37 12.00 -0.11 -9.57
N LEU A 38 10.96 -0.14 -10.39
CA LEU A 38 9.59 0.16 -9.97
C LEU A 38 8.83 -1.14 -9.69
N ARG A 39 8.14 -1.19 -8.53
CA ARG A 39 7.32 -2.34 -8.12
C ARG A 39 6.03 -1.87 -7.45
N SER A 40 4.96 -2.64 -7.63
CA SER A 40 3.72 -2.40 -6.91
C SER A 40 3.87 -2.80 -5.44
N ILE A 41 3.21 -2.06 -4.54
CA ILE A 41 3.27 -2.32 -3.09
C ILE A 41 2.81 -3.76 -2.76
N GLN A 42 1.83 -4.28 -3.50
CA GLN A 42 1.26 -5.62 -3.33
C GLN A 42 2.27 -6.76 -3.58
N ARG A 43 3.38 -6.46 -4.26
CA ARG A 43 4.45 -7.44 -4.54
C ARG A 43 5.63 -7.32 -3.59
N LEU A 44 5.53 -6.47 -2.58
CA LEU A 44 6.58 -6.21 -1.61
C LEU A 44 6.15 -6.69 -0.24
N TYR A 45 7.09 -7.29 0.47
CA TYR A 45 6.91 -7.74 1.83
C TYR A 45 7.90 -6.98 2.72
N PRO A 46 7.45 -6.43 3.85
CA PRO A 46 8.33 -5.83 4.84
C PRO A 46 9.36 -6.85 5.33
N ILE A 47 10.56 -6.38 5.62
CA ILE A 47 11.62 -7.20 6.23
C ILE A 47 11.61 -6.88 7.71
N GLU A 48 11.41 -7.90 8.54
CA GLU A 48 11.58 -7.78 9.98
C GLU A 48 13.08 -7.68 10.30
N LEU A 49 13.49 -6.58 10.92
CA LEU A 49 14.86 -6.37 11.37
C LEU A 49 14.84 -6.24 12.89
N THR A 50 15.70 -6.98 13.58
CA THR A 50 15.92 -6.78 15.02
C THR A 50 16.59 -5.43 15.22
N PRO A 51 16.07 -4.54 16.08
CA PRO A 51 16.60 -3.20 16.26
C PRO A 51 17.91 -3.23 17.04
N ASN A 52 19.03 -3.40 16.34
CA ASN A 52 20.37 -3.11 16.84
C ASN A 52 20.99 -2.02 15.97
N TYR A 53 20.37 -0.84 15.93
CA TYR A 53 21.02 0.39 15.51
C TYR A 53 20.13 1.58 15.90
N GLU A 54 20.75 2.54 16.57
CA GLU A 54 20.19 3.79 17.05
C GLU A 54 19.39 4.48 15.94
N GLN A 55 18.12 4.69 16.21
CA GLN A 55 17.23 5.48 15.38
C GLN A 55 17.68 6.94 15.41
N VAL A 56 18.47 7.37 14.43
CA VAL A 56 18.57 8.79 14.09
C VAL A 56 17.34 9.15 13.25
N VAL A 57 16.21 9.32 13.92
CA VAL A 57 15.03 9.98 13.32
C VAL A 57 15.26 11.48 13.50
N PRO A 58 15.39 12.30 12.43
CA PRO A 58 15.20 13.72 12.61
C PRO A 58 13.73 13.95 12.96
N GLU A 59 13.48 14.42 14.18
CA GLU A 59 12.19 14.91 14.64
C GLU A 59 11.71 16.10 13.79
N THR A 60 10.40 16.38 13.88
CA THR A 60 9.57 17.44 13.27
C THR A 60 8.91 17.01 11.94
N GLN A 61 7.57 16.96 11.84
CA GLN A 61 6.59 17.96 12.25
C GLN A 61 5.34 17.33 12.91
N LYS A 62 4.85 17.96 13.99
CA LYS A 62 3.52 17.72 14.57
C LYS A 62 2.43 18.05 13.55
N VAL A 63 1.52 17.12 13.29
CA VAL A 63 0.22 17.39 12.65
C VAL A 63 -0.86 17.28 13.73
N PRO A 64 -1.79 18.25 13.85
CA PRO A 64 -2.80 18.23 14.90
C PRO A 64 -3.86 17.16 14.61
N GLU A 65 -4.35 16.57 15.70
CA GLU A 65 -5.45 15.62 15.77
C GLU A 65 -6.75 16.32 15.36
N VAL A 66 -7.29 15.98 14.18
CA VAL A 66 -8.62 16.42 13.74
C VAL A 66 -9.55 15.23 13.87
N VAL A 67 -10.40 15.27 14.90
CA VAL A 67 -11.56 14.40 15.05
C VAL A 67 -12.56 14.82 13.98
N THR A 68 -12.82 13.97 13.00
CA THR A 68 -13.95 14.13 12.08
C THR A 68 -14.99 13.06 12.41
N GLU A 69 -16.08 13.51 13.04
CA GLU A 69 -17.34 12.78 13.12
C GLU A 69 -17.81 12.42 11.70
N TYR A 70 -18.14 11.15 11.46
CA TYR A 70 -18.72 10.69 10.20
C TYR A 70 -20.23 10.95 10.23
N PRO A 71 -20.82 11.66 9.24
CA PRO A 71 -22.27 11.69 9.12
C PRO A 71 -22.77 10.35 8.55
N GLU A 72 -23.82 9.79 9.16
CA GLU A 72 -24.55 8.65 8.61
C GLU A 72 -25.12 9.01 7.23
N LEU A 73 -24.76 8.26 6.18
CA LEU A 73 -25.37 8.41 4.87
C LEU A 73 -26.62 7.55 4.76
N SER A 74 -27.75 8.24 4.63
CA SER A 74 -29.09 7.75 4.40
C SER A 74 -29.21 6.87 3.14
N THR A 75 -30.07 5.86 3.27
CA THR A 75 -30.62 5.03 2.20
C THR A 75 -31.30 5.87 1.12
N ASP A 76 -30.91 5.70 -0.14
CA ASP A 76 -31.78 5.99 -1.28
C ASP A 76 -31.76 4.82 -2.26
N SER A 77 -32.89 4.13 -2.28
CA SER A 77 -33.26 3.09 -3.23
C SER A 77 -33.32 3.67 -4.64
N ASN A 78 -32.37 3.29 -5.49
CA ASN A 78 -32.54 3.29 -6.93
C ASN A 78 -32.11 1.91 -7.44
N ASP A 79 -33.08 1.10 -7.86
CA ASP A 79 -32.88 -0.22 -8.47
C ASP A 79 -32.09 -0.08 -9.78
N THR A 80 -30.77 -0.03 -9.64
CA THR A 80 -29.82 -0.13 -10.75
C THR A 80 -29.10 -1.46 -10.58
N VAL A 81 -29.36 -2.40 -11.49
CA VAL A 81 -28.64 -3.68 -11.51
C VAL A 81 -27.15 -3.37 -11.72
N PRO A 82 -26.25 -3.74 -10.80
CA PRO A 82 -24.84 -3.41 -10.94
C PRO A 82 -24.27 -4.17 -12.14
N VAL A 83 -23.65 -3.43 -13.08
CA VAL A 83 -23.09 -3.99 -14.30
C VAL A 83 -21.57 -4.00 -14.22
N SER A 84 -20.96 -5.10 -14.62
CA SER A 84 -19.50 -5.21 -14.78
C SER A 84 -19.00 -4.30 -15.92
N ARG A 85 -17.69 -4.04 -15.93
CA ARG A 85 -17.04 -3.23 -16.98
C ARG A 85 -17.33 -3.73 -18.41
N SER A 86 -17.67 -5.00 -18.60
CA SER A 86 -18.00 -5.60 -19.90
C SER A 86 -19.51 -5.63 -20.21
N GLY A 87 -20.35 -4.99 -19.41
CA GLY A 87 -21.80 -4.95 -19.64
C GLY A 87 -22.59 -6.12 -19.04
N ARG A 88 -21.94 -7.03 -18.29
CA ARG A 88 -22.63 -8.17 -17.64
C ARG A 88 -23.22 -7.78 -16.30
N GLU A 89 -24.48 -8.09 -16.07
CA GLU A 89 -25.15 -7.94 -14.77
C GLU A 89 -24.48 -8.77 -13.66
N ILE A 90 -24.27 -8.14 -12.51
CA ILE A 90 -23.68 -8.74 -11.31
C ILE A 90 -24.83 -9.09 -10.36
N LYS A 91 -24.97 -10.39 -10.04
CA LYS A 91 -25.92 -10.85 -9.01
C LYS A 91 -25.25 -10.71 -7.63
N PRO A 92 -25.83 -9.95 -6.69
CA PRO A 92 -25.29 -9.86 -5.34
C PRO A 92 -25.38 -11.24 -4.66
N VAL A 93 -24.29 -11.64 -4.00
CA VAL A 93 -24.27 -12.87 -3.19
C VAL A 93 -25.00 -12.61 -1.87
N LYS A 94 -25.88 -13.54 -1.48
CA LYS A 94 -26.52 -13.50 -0.16
C LYS A 94 -25.54 -14.05 0.88
N ARG A 95 -25.37 -13.34 1.99
CA ARG A 95 -24.66 -13.88 3.16
C ARG A 95 -25.53 -14.96 3.79
N LEU A 96 -24.89 -16.07 4.14
CA LEU A 96 -25.48 -17.10 4.99
C LEU A 96 -25.16 -16.70 6.43
N ASP A 97 -26.20 -16.45 7.22
CA ASP A 97 -26.06 -16.30 8.66
C ASP A 97 -25.93 -17.71 9.25
N LEU A 98 -24.79 -17.97 9.90
CA LEU A 98 -24.44 -19.25 10.56
C LEU A 98 -24.85 -19.22 12.03
#